data_AF-A0A6P0IR70-F1
#
_entry.id   AF-A0A6P0IR70-F1
#
_cell.length_a   1.000
_cell.length_b   1.000
_cell.length_c   1.000
_cell.angle_alpha   90.00
_cell.angle_beta   90.00
_cell.angle_gamma   90.00
#
_symmetry.space_group_name_H-M   'P 1'
#
loop_
_entity.id
_entity.type
_entity.pdbx_description
1 polymer ?
#
loop_
_entity_poly.entity_id
_entity_poly.type
_entity_poly.pdbx_seq_one_letter_code
_entity_poly.pdbx_strand_id
1 'polypeptide(L)'
;MAPQTQTNWYHSNISSLFQEIERVRNYLEKYIEGKENQQIVTEIVDDTSALAQLCYHFYLSPFERDILLMCVGQEIEPMFQSLFAKAQKNHPHKNYPTLSLAIDALPGASWHVLSPQSPLFYWQLLQIEPGRILTKSPLHIDQQILCFLLGYDATDQELAGKIIPQPPQT
;
A
#
# COMPACT_ATOMS: atom_id res chain seq x y z
N MET A 1 8.23 17.39 -26.17
CA MET A 1 7.83 16.03 -26.62
C MET A 1 8.64 15.06 -25.77
N ALA A 2 8.00 14.38 -24.80
CA ALA A 2 8.71 13.37 -24.03
C ALA A 2 9.22 12.25 -24.97
N PRO A 3 10.40 11.67 -24.74
CA PRO A 3 10.92 10.58 -25.56
C PRO A 3 9.96 9.38 -25.51
N GLN A 4 9.76 8.69 -26.65
CA GLN A 4 8.82 7.55 -26.79
C GLN A 4 9.02 6.46 -25.72
N THR A 5 10.25 6.29 -25.24
CA THR A 5 10.60 5.38 -24.14
C THR A 5 9.94 5.74 -22.80
N GLN A 6 9.82 7.03 -22.48
CA GLN A 6 9.20 7.51 -21.24
C GLN A 6 7.69 7.29 -21.27
N THR A 7 7.05 7.53 -22.42
CA THR A 7 5.63 7.22 -22.63
C THR A 7 5.37 5.72 -22.48
N ASN A 8 6.22 4.86 -23.07
CA ASN A 8 6.07 3.42 -22.98
C ASN A 8 6.22 2.90 -21.54
N TRP A 9 7.21 3.40 -20.79
CA TRP A 9 7.36 3.03 -19.37
C TRP A 9 6.15 3.45 -18.54
N TYR A 10 5.67 4.69 -18.70
CA TYR A 10 4.52 5.19 -17.93
C TYR A 10 3.28 4.30 -18.09
N HIS A 11 2.96 3.89 -19.32
CA HIS A 11 1.83 3.00 -19.59
C HIS A 11 2.01 1.62 -18.95
N SER A 12 3.21 1.04 -19.03
CA SER A 12 3.52 -0.24 -18.37
C SER A 12 3.44 -0.12 -16.85
N ASN A 13 4.01 0.94 -16.26
CA ASN A 13 3.98 1.21 -14.83
C ASN A 13 2.55 1.30 -14.30
N ILE A 14 1.70 2.12 -14.95
CA ILE A 14 0.29 2.25 -14.58
C ILE A 14 -0.43 0.90 -14.72
N SER A 15 -0.24 0.18 -15.83
CA SER A 15 -0.86 -1.14 -16.02
C SER A 15 -0.46 -2.11 -14.92
N SER A 16 0.82 -2.17 -14.55
CA SER A 16 1.32 -3.01 -13.46
C SER A 16 0.73 -2.60 -12.11
N LEU A 17 0.64 -1.29 -11.81
CA LEU A 17 0.07 -0.81 -10.56
C LEU A 17 -1.39 -1.22 -10.41
N PHE A 18 -2.21 -1.07 -11.46
CA PHE A 18 -3.61 -1.48 -11.42
C PHE A 18 -3.79 -3.00 -11.29
N GLN A 19 -2.90 -3.81 -11.88
CA GLN A 19 -2.90 -5.26 -11.68
C GLN A 19 -2.63 -5.63 -10.22
N GLU A 20 -1.72 -4.94 -9.55
CA GLU A 20 -1.41 -5.17 -8.14
C GLU A 20 -2.53 -4.68 -7.20
N ILE A 21 -3.17 -3.55 -7.51
CA ILE A 21 -4.37 -3.08 -6.80
C ILE A 21 -5.51 -4.11 -6.94
N GLU A 22 -5.72 -4.63 -8.14
CA GLU A 22 -6.71 -5.66 -8.43
C GLU A 22 -6.42 -6.95 -7.66
N ARG A 23 -5.15 -7.35 -7.52
CA ARG A 23 -4.76 -8.50 -6.69
C ARG A 23 -5.16 -8.28 -5.22
N VAL A 24 -4.90 -7.11 -4.66
CA VAL A 24 -5.30 -6.78 -3.28
C VAL A 24 -6.81 -6.73 -3.12
N ARG A 25 -7.54 -6.20 -4.11
CA ARG A 25 -9.00 -6.26 -4.15
C ARG A 25 -9.51 -7.69 -4.00
N ASN A 26 -8.96 -8.62 -4.77
CA ASN A 26 -9.35 -10.02 -4.73
C ASN A 26 -9.13 -10.66 -3.34
N TYR A 27 -8.10 -10.26 -2.59
CA TYR A 27 -7.92 -10.73 -1.21
C TYR A 27 -9.02 -10.22 -0.28
N LEU A 28 -9.39 -8.94 -0.39
CA LEU A 28 -10.46 -8.35 0.41
C LEU A 28 -11.82 -9.00 0.08
N GLU A 29 -12.10 -9.27 -1.19
CA GLU A 29 -13.32 -9.96 -1.61
C GLU A 29 -13.40 -11.38 -1.07
N LYS A 30 -12.31 -12.16 -1.15
CA LYS A 30 -12.25 -13.50 -0.54
C LYS A 30 -12.49 -13.46 0.97
N TYR A 31 -11.87 -12.50 1.65
CA TYR A 31 -12.06 -12.31 3.09
C TYR A 31 -13.54 -11.98 3.42
N ILE A 32 -14.18 -11.10 2.65
CA ILE A 32 -15.61 -10.78 2.79
C ILE A 32 -16.49 -12.03 2.60
N GLU A 33 -16.12 -12.91 1.66
CA GLU A 33 -16.79 -14.19 1.41
C GLU A 33 -16.50 -15.26 2.48
N GLY A 34 -15.68 -14.96 3.49
CA GLY A 34 -15.28 -15.91 4.53
C GLY A 34 -14.31 -17.00 4.04
N LYS A 35 -13.63 -16.76 2.91
CA LYS A 35 -12.64 -17.67 2.34
C LYS A 35 -11.24 -17.28 2.83
N GLU A 36 -10.42 -18.27 3.17
CA GLU A 36 -9.03 -18.03 3.52
C GLU A 36 -8.20 -17.65 2.30
N ASN A 37 -7.33 -16.64 2.45
CA ASN A 37 -6.32 -16.33 1.46
C ASN A 37 -5.12 -17.28 1.60
N GLN A 38 -5.25 -18.48 1.02
CA GLN A 38 -4.20 -19.51 0.99
C GLN A 38 -3.16 -19.30 -0.13
N GLN A 39 -3.26 -18.20 -0.90
CA GLN A 39 -2.33 -17.93 -1.97
C GLN A 39 -0.95 -17.60 -1.40
N ILE A 40 0.07 -18.22 -1.98
CA ILE A 40 1.46 -17.85 -1.76
C ILE A 40 1.59 -16.38 -2.13
N VAL A 41 2.24 -15.65 -1.25
CA VAL A 41 2.69 -14.28 -1.47
C VAL A 41 3.34 -14.15 -2.86
N THR A 42 2.69 -13.45 -3.79
CA THR A 42 3.17 -13.33 -5.18
C THR A 42 4.27 -12.29 -5.27
N GLU A 43 5.38 -12.64 -5.92
CA GLU A 43 6.43 -11.70 -6.33
C GLU A 43 5.89 -10.64 -7.31
N ILE A 44 6.56 -9.50 -7.39
CA ILE A 44 6.15 -8.41 -8.26
C ILE A 44 6.39 -8.82 -9.71
N VAL A 45 5.37 -8.65 -10.56
CA VAL A 45 5.37 -9.13 -11.95
C VAL A 45 6.27 -8.30 -12.86
N ASP A 46 6.34 -6.99 -12.62
CA ASP A 46 7.19 -6.05 -13.36
C ASP A 46 8.22 -5.42 -12.40
N ASP A 47 9.45 -5.92 -12.45
CA ASP A 47 10.59 -5.46 -11.66
C ASP A 47 11.06 -4.04 -12.01
N THR A 48 10.61 -3.50 -13.15
CA THR A 48 10.91 -2.13 -13.59
C THR A 48 9.85 -1.10 -13.16
N SER A 49 8.72 -1.55 -12.62
CA SER A 49 7.64 -0.68 -12.13
C SER A 49 8.09 0.19 -10.95
N ALA A 50 7.46 1.35 -10.77
CA ALA A 50 7.69 2.22 -9.62
C ALA A 50 7.41 1.49 -8.29
N LEU A 51 6.39 0.62 -8.25
CA LEU A 51 6.11 -0.21 -7.09
C LEU A 51 7.25 -1.19 -6.78
N ALA A 52 7.81 -1.85 -7.80
CA ALA A 52 8.96 -2.74 -7.62
C ALA A 52 10.18 -2.01 -7.08
N GLN A 53 10.49 -0.85 -7.66
CA GLN A 53 11.58 0.01 -7.20
C GLN A 53 11.35 0.44 -5.74
N LEU A 54 10.14 0.88 -5.40
CA LEU A 54 9.79 1.27 -4.03
C LEU A 54 9.98 0.11 -3.05
N CYS A 55 9.47 -1.09 -3.38
CA CYS A 55 9.62 -2.26 -2.52
C CYS A 55 11.10 -2.63 -2.32
N TYR A 56 11.89 -2.57 -3.38
CA TYR A 56 13.33 -2.87 -3.33
C TYR A 56 14.10 -1.86 -2.46
N HIS A 57 13.92 -0.56 -2.69
CA HIS A 57 14.69 0.49 -2.00
C HIS A 57 14.33 0.62 -0.52
N PHE A 58 13.06 0.39 -0.16
CA PHE A 58 12.59 0.48 1.21
C PHE A 58 12.52 -0.85 1.94
N TYR A 59 12.94 -1.95 1.30
CA TYR A 59 12.91 -3.30 1.85
C TYR A 59 11.51 -3.72 2.33
N LEU A 60 10.48 -3.38 1.55
CA LEU A 60 9.11 -3.75 1.91
C LEU A 60 8.94 -5.25 1.78
N SER A 61 8.43 -5.88 2.85
CA SER A 61 7.91 -7.22 2.74
C SER A 61 6.67 -7.22 1.83
N PRO A 62 6.31 -8.37 1.23
CA PRO A 62 5.12 -8.42 0.40
C PRO A 62 3.81 -8.12 1.16
N PHE A 63 3.75 -8.45 2.45
CA PHE A 63 2.62 -8.07 3.30
C PHE A 63 2.54 -6.54 3.44
N GLU A 64 3.66 -5.86 3.65
CA GLU A 64 3.71 -4.40 3.74
C GLU A 64 3.38 -3.71 2.42
N ARG A 65 3.87 -4.25 1.30
CA ARG A 65 3.46 -3.81 -0.05
C ARG A 65 1.94 -3.87 -0.21
N ASP A 66 1.31 -4.95 0.26
CA ASP A 66 -0.14 -5.12 0.09
C ASP A 66 -0.94 -4.16 1.00
N ILE A 67 -0.41 -3.79 2.17
CA ILE A 67 -0.97 -2.71 3.00
C ILE A 67 -0.85 -1.35 2.31
N LEU A 68 0.30 -1.05 1.71
CA LEU A 68 0.49 0.16 0.91
C LEU A 68 -0.55 0.21 -0.22
N LEU A 69 -0.74 -0.90 -0.94
CA LEU A 69 -1.70 -1.01 -2.04
C LEU A 69 -3.16 -0.91 -1.59
N MET A 70 -3.52 -1.31 -0.37
CA MET A 70 -4.86 -0.99 0.19
C MET A 70 -5.07 0.52 0.25
N CYS A 71 -4.07 1.28 0.71
CA CYS A 71 -4.14 2.74 0.80
C CYS A 71 -4.13 3.40 -0.57
N VAL A 72 -3.34 2.90 -1.52
CA VAL A 72 -3.38 3.34 -2.94
C VAL A 72 -4.76 3.10 -3.54
N GLY A 73 -5.33 1.90 -3.34
CA GLY A 73 -6.66 1.54 -3.84
C GLY A 73 -7.75 2.47 -3.31
N GLN A 74 -7.66 2.91 -2.04
CA GLN A 74 -8.59 3.89 -1.49
C GLN A 74 -8.62 5.20 -2.29
N GLU A 75 -7.45 5.70 -2.68
CA GLU A 75 -7.30 7.00 -3.33
C GLU A 75 -7.66 6.96 -4.82
N ILE A 76 -7.46 5.81 -5.49
CA ILE A 76 -7.62 5.69 -6.94
C ILE A 76 -8.95 5.03 -7.33
N GLU A 77 -9.44 4.07 -6.54
CA GLU A 77 -10.57 3.21 -6.89
C GLU A 77 -11.76 3.42 -5.94
N PRO A 78 -12.85 4.08 -6.37
CA PRO A 78 -13.99 4.40 -5.49
C PRO A 78 -14.61 3.18 -4.79
N MET A 79 -14.49 1.99 -5.38
CA MET A 79 -15.04 0.75 -4.84
C MET A 79 -14.36 0.31 -3.53
N PHE A 80 -13.10 0.68 -3.29
CA PHE A 80 -12.36 0.27 -2.09
C PHE A 80 -13.04 0.72 -0.80
N GLN A 81 -13.62 1.92 -0.77
CA GLN A 81 -14.38 2.41 0.39
C GLN A 81 -15.51 1.44 0.78
N SER A 82 -16.24 0.92 -0.21
CA SER A 82 -17.31 -0.04 0.01
C SER A 82 -16.79 -1.42 0.44
N LEU A 83 -15.64 -1.84 -0.09
CA LEU A 83 -14.98 -3.09 0.30
C LEU A 83 -14.50 -3.04 1.74
N PHE A 84 -13.87 -1.96 2.17
CA PHE A 84 -13.45 -1.77 3.56
C PHE A 84 -14.63 -1.81 4.52
N ALA A 85 -15.73 -1.14 4.19
CA ALA A 85 -16.93 -1.17 5.02
C ALA A 85 -17.50 -2.60 5.14
N LYS A 86 -17.59 -3.33 4.03
CA LYS A 86 -18.05 -4.74 4.01
C LYS A 86 -17.14 -5.65 4.83
N ALA A 87 -15.83 -5.59 4.59
CA ALA A 87 -14.84 -6.40 5.27
C ALA A 87 -14.82 -6.12 6.79
N GLN A 88 -15.07 -4.87 7.20
CA GLN A 88 -15.17 -4.49 8.60
C GLN A 88 -16.58 -4.66 9.17
N LYS A 89 -17.24 -5.78 8.84
CA LYS A 89 -18.57 -6.19 9.34
C LYS A 89 -19.71 -5.23 8.95
N ASN A 90 -19.69 -4.71 7.72
CA ASN A 90 -20.69 -3.78 7.20
C ASN A 90 -20.86 -2.50 8.06
N HIS A 91 -19.79 -2.02 8.70
CA HIS A 91 -19.84 -0.76 9.43
C HIS A 91 -19.72 0.42 8.44
N PRO A 92 -20.78 1.23 8.25
CA PRO A 92 -20.82 2.26 7.21
C PRO A 92 -19.77 3.37 7.40
N HIS A 93 -19.30 3.57 8.62
CA HIS A 93 -18.26 4.57 8.97
C HIS A 93 -16.86 3.97 9.05
N LYS A 94 -16.66 2.72 8.62
CA LYS A 94 -15.35 2.05 8.54
C LYS A 94 -15.00 1.73 7.09
N ASN A 95 -15.04 2.76 6.26
CA ASN A 95 -14.77 2.72 4.83
C ASN A 95 -13.30 3.08 4.49
N TYR A 96 -12.38 2.72 5.38
CA TYR A 96 -10.94 3.00 5.30
C TYR A 96 -10.11 1.76 5.69
N PRO A 97 -8.88 1.61 5.19
CA PRO A 97 -7.96 0.55 5.55
C PRO A 97 -7.46 0.76 6.98
N THR A 98 -7.24 -0.35 7.68
CA THR A 98 -6.65 -0.37 9.02
C THR A 98 -5.66 -1.53 9.12
N LEU A 99 -4.71 -1.47 10.05
CA LEU A 99 -3.78 -2.58 10.28
C LEU A 99 -4.51 -3.85 10.72
N SER A 100 -5.58 -3.72 11.51
CA SER A 100 -6.40 -4.87 11.90
C SER A 100 -7.05 -5.56 10.69
N LEU A 101 -7.58 -4.78 9.75
CA LEU A 101 -8.15 -5.35 8.52
C LEU A 101 -7.08 -6.03 7.67
N ALA A 102 -5.90 -5.42 7.54
CA ALA A 102 -4.79 -5.99 6.79
C ALA A 102 -4.34 -7.34 7.37
N ILE A 103 -4.16 -7.43 8.70
CA ILE A 103 -3.77 -8.67 9.39
C ILE A 103 -4.81 -9.76 9.21
N ASP A 104 -6.09 -9.42 9.21
CA ASP A 104 -7.18 -10.39 9.07
C ASP A 104 -7.39 -10.84 7.62
N ALA A 105 -7.20 -9.95 6.64
CA ALA A 105 -7.59 -10.19 5.25
C ALA A 105 -6.44 -10.57 4.30
N LEU A 106 -5.22 -10.08 4.52
CA LEU A 106 -4.11 -10.25 3.58
C LEU A 106 -3.27 -11.50 3.90
N PRO A 107 -2.71 -12.17 2.88
CA PRO A 107 -1.78 -13.28 3.10
C PRO A 107 -0.44 -12.79 3.69
N GLY A 108 0.26 -13.68 4.40
CA GLY A 108 1.58 -13.38 4.96
C GLY A 108 1.56 -12.41 6.15
N ALA A 109 0.42 -12.32 6.85
CA ALA A 109 0.23 -11.42 7.99
C ALA A 109 1.36 -11.51 9.01
N SER A 110 1.90 -10.35 9.38
CA SER A 110 2.98 -10.22 10.36
C SER A 110 2.68 -9.10 11.35
N TRP A 111 2.75 -9.43 12.64
CA TRP A 111 2.63 -8.44 13.72
C TRP A 111 3.81 -7.46 13.76
N HIS A 112 4.91 -7.74 13.05
CA HIS A 112 6.05 -6.82 12.96
C HIS A 112 5.66 -5.47 12.36
N VAL A 113 4.62 -5.42 11.52
CA VAL A 113 4.15 -4.15 10.94
C VAL A 113 3.77 -3.10 11.99
N LEU A 114 3.37 -3.53 13.19
CA LEU A 114 3.04 -2.64 14.31
C LEU A 114 4.27 -1.95 14.92
N SER A 115 5.47 -2.44 14.63
CA SER A 115 6.71 -1.82 15.08
C SER A 115 6.87 -0.44 14.44
N PRO A 116 7.29 0.58 15.19
CA PRO A 116 7.75 1.85 14.61
C PRO A 116 8.92 1.68 13.63
N GLN A 117 9.63 0.55 13.70
CA GLN A 117 10.72 0.17 12.80
C GLN A 117 10.24 -0.57 11.55
N SER A 118 8.93 -0.81 11.39
CA SER A 118 8.43 -1.39 10.15
C SER A 118 8.72 -0.42 8.99
N PRO A 119 9.25 -0.89 7.86
CA PRO A 119 9.55 -0.05 6.70
C PRO A 119 8.44 0.95 6.32
N LEU A 120 7.16 0.56 6.40
CA LEU A 120 6.03 1.44 6.08
C LEU A 120 5.99 2.71 6.91
N PHE A 121 6.27 2.60 8.21
CA PHE A 121 6.16 3.72 9.15
C PHE A 121 7.50 4.41 9.38
N TYR A 122 8.60 3.65 9.39
CA TYR A 122 9.95 4.19 9.53
C TYR A 122 10.28 5.17 8.39
N TRP A 123 9.91 4.81 7.15
CA TRP A 123 10.08 5.64 5.97
C TRP A 123 8.90 6.58 5.68
N GLN A 124 7.90 6.62 6.57
CA GLN A 124 6.70 7.46 6.43
C GLN A 124 5.96 7.26 5.10
N LEU A 125 5.99 6.05 4.55
CA LEU A 125 5.23 5.71 3.34
C LEU A 125 3.73 5.74 3.61
N LEU A 126 3.37 5.34 4.83
CA LEU A 126 2.02 5.42 5.38
C LEU A 126 2.03 6.20 6.68
N GLN A 127 0.89 6.81 6.99
CA GLN A 127 0.59 7.46 8.26
C GLN A 127 -0.62 6.78 8.91
N ILE A 128 -0.59 6.68 10.24
CA ILE A 128 -1.72 6.21 11.03
C ILE A 128 -2.40 7.43 11.64
N GLU A 129 -3.68 7.62 11.33
CA GLU A 129 -4.45 8.71 11.92
C GLU A 129 -4.63 8.51 13.44
N PRO A 130 -4.62 9.59 14.24
CA PRO A 130 -4.86 9.48 15.67
C PRO A 130 -6.20 8.80 15.96
N GLY A 131 -6.19 7.80 16.84
CA GLY A 131 -7.38 7.07 17.22
C GLY A 131 -7.22 6.36 18.56
N ARG A 132 -8.35 5.93 19.13
CA ARG A 132 -8.37 5.28 20.45
C ARG A 132 -7.62 3.94 20.48
N ILE A 133 -7.57 3.23 19.34
CA ILE A 133 -6.91 1.94 19.20
C ILE A 133 -6.07 2.00 17.93
N LEU A 134 -4.74 1.93 18.08
CA LEU A 134 -3.76 2.06 16.99
C LEU A 134 -4.09 1.20 15.76
N THR A 135 -4.35 -0.10 15.97
CA THR A 135 -4.57 -1.04 14.86
C THR A 135 -5.90 -0.83 14.13
N LYS A 136 -6.83 -0.06 14.71
CA LYS A 136 -8.14 0.25 14.14
C LYS A 136 -8.23 1.68 13.63
N SER A 137 -7.16 2.46 13.76
CA SER A 137 -7.08 3.79 13.17
C SER A 137 -7.00 3.71 11.64
N PRO A 138 -7.54 4.72 10.93
CA PRO A 138 -7.34 4.87 9.49
C PRO A 138 -5.86 4.92 9.11
N LEU A 139 -5.54 4.31 7.97
CA LEU A 139 -4.24 4.42 7.31
C LEU A 139 -4.35 5.33 6.09
N HIS A 140 -3.34 6.18 5.89
CA HIS A 140 -3.23 7.07 4.75
C HIS A 140 -1.87 6.93 4.09
N ILE A 141 -1.84 7.00 2.76
CA ILE A 141 -0.60 7.03 1.98
C ILE A 141 -0.03 8.45 1.93
N ASP A 142 1.29 8.59 2.01
CA ASP A 142 1.93 9.89 1.73
C ASP A 142 1.68 10.31 0.27
N GLN A 143 1.32 11.58 0.08
CA GLN A 143 0.97 12.10 -1.24
C GLN A 143 2.10 11.94 -2.27
N GLN A 144 3.36 12.12 -1.88
CA GLN A 144 4.47 12.01 -2.83
C GLN A 144 4.72 10.55 -3.21
N ILE A 145 4.52 9.63 -2.27
CA ILE A 145 4.58 8.19 -2.56
C ILE A 145 3.48 7.81 -3.54
N LEU A 146 2.26 8.32 -3.37
CA LEU A 146 1.17 8.13 -4.34
C LEU A 146 1.53 8.70 -5.72
N CYS A 147 2.05 9.93 -5.78
CA CYS A 147 2.49 10.54 -7.04
C CYS A 147 3.60 9.74 -7.73
N PHE A 148 4.59 9.26 -6.97
CA PHE A 148 5.68 8.43 -7.48
C PHE A 148 5.16 7.12 -8.08
N LEU A 149 4.26 6.41 -7.37
CA LEU A 149 3.65 5.18 -7.88
C LEU A 149 2.87 5.40 -9.17
N LEU A 150 2.22 6.56 -9.30
CA LEU A 150 1.53 7.00 -10.52
C LEU A 150 2.48 7.43 -11.65
N GLY A 151 3.80 7.37 -11.45
CA GLY A 151 4.79 7.73 -12.46
C GLY A 151 4.95 9.24 -12.67
N TYR A 152 4.50 10.07 -11.72
CA TYR A 152 4.85 11.48 -11.69
C TYR A 152 6.24 11.65 -11.07
N ASP A 153 7.04 12.54 -11.65
CA ASP A 153 8.41 12.82 -11.25
C ASP A 153 8.47 13.28 -9.77
N ALA A 154 8.68 12.35 -8.85
CA ALA A 154 9.44 12.66 -7.65
C ALA A 154 10.90 12.53 -8.08
N THR A 155 11.63 13.66 -8.15
CA THR A 155 13.07 13.54 -8.44
C THR A 155 13.70 12.66 -7.37
N ASP A 156 14.67 11.80 -7.74
CA ASP A 156 15.38 10.92 -6.79
C ASP A 156 15.91 11.70 -5.57
N GLN A 157 16.22 13.00 -5.73
CA GLN A 157 16.61 13.91 -4.65
C GLN A 157 15.50 14.26 -3.65
N GLU A 158 14.23 14.32 -4.06
CA GLU A 158 13.09 14.60 -3.17
C GLU A 158 12.69 13.38 -2.36
N LEU A 159 12.74 12.19 -2.98
CA LEU A 159 12.63 10.92 -2.28
C LEU A 159 13.80 10.76 -1.31
N ALA A 160 15.06 10.86 -1.77
CA ALA A 160 16.24 10.75 -0.91
C ALA A 160 16.32 11.84 0.19
N GLY A 161 15.79 13.04 -0.07
CA GLY A 161 15.76 14.15 0.89
C GLY A 161 14.74 13.99 2.01
N LYS A 162 13.71 13.14 1.84
CA LYS A 162 12.74 12.77 2.89
C LYS A 162 13.03 11.43 3.56
N ILE A 163 13.97 10.65 3.03
CA ILE A 163 14.60 9.47 3.66
C ILE A 163 15.58 9.92 4.75
N ILE A 164 15.18 10.87 5.60
CA ILE A 164 15.85 11.09 6.87
C ILE A 164 15.03 10.28 7.87
N PRO A 165 15.51 9.09 8.29
CA PRO A 165 14.81 8.35 9.32
C PRO A 165 14.68 9.26 10.54
N GLN A 166 13.45 9.48 11.00
CA GLN A 166 13.28 10.22 12.24
C GLN A 166 13.90 9.36 13.35
N PRO A 167 14.87 9.89 14.12
CA PRO A 167 15.37 9.17 15.27
C PRO A 167 14.18 8.85 16.18
N PRO A 168 14.14 7.64 16.80
CA PRO A 168 13.03 7.27 17.66
C PRO A 168 12.84 8.35 18.72
N GLN A 169 11.64 8.93 18.77
CA GLN A 169 11.30 9.91 19.81
C GLN A 169 11.42 9.18 21.16
N THR A 170 12.42 9.59 21.94
CA THR A 170 12.74 9.06 23.28
C THR A 170 11.72 9.51 24.30
#